data_AF-A0A3S4WY64-F1
#
_entry.id   AF-A0A3S4WY64-F1
#
_cell.length_a   1.000
_cell.length_b   1.000
_cell.length_c   1.000
_cell.angle_alpha   90.00
_cell.angle_beta   90.00
_cell.angle_gamma   90.00
#
_symmetry.space_group_name_H-M   'P 1'
#
loop_
_entity.id
_entity.type
_entity.pdbx_description
1 polymer ?
#
loop_
_entity_poly.entity_id
_entity_poly.type
_entity_poly.pdbx_seq_one_letter_code
_entity_poly.pdbx_strand_id
1 'polypeptide(L)' 'MNVVLTVGNSMMGDDGAGPLLAEMMADAPIEGWIAVNGGSTPKTSRIRSAILSPAGW' A
#
# COMPACT_ATOMS: atom_id res chain seq x y z
N MET A 1 10.80 -8.99 8.12
CA MET A 1 9.78 -8.64 7.09
C MET A 1 9.13 -7.35 7.52
N ASN A 2 9.24 -6.34 6.68
CA ASN A 2 8.79 -4.97 6.95
C ASN A 2 7.56 -4.66 6.11
N VAL A 3 6.64 -3.86 6.64
CA VAL A 3 5.42 -3.46 5.94
C VAL A 3 5.39 -1.95 5.86
N VAL A 4 5.12 -1.41 4.67
CA VAL A 4 4.79 0.00 4.46
C VAL A 4 3.33 0.12 4.08
N LEU A 5 2.57 0.86 4.89
CA LEU A 5 1.20 1.23 4.61
C LEU A 5 1.19 2.61 3.96
N THR A 6 0.77 2.67 2.70
CA THR A 6 0.60 3.93 1.99
C THR A 6 -0.84 4.39 2.07
N VAL A 7 -1.05 5.70 2.23
CA VAL A 7 -2.38 6.32 2.34
C VAL A 7 -2.41 7.51 1.42
N GLY A 8 -3.55 7.74 0.75
CA GLY A 8 -3.69 8.85 -0.17
C GLY A 8 -4.77 8.63 -1.23
N ASN A 9 -5.18 9.70 -1.90
CA ASN A 9 -6.10 9.70 -3.01
C ASN A 9 -5.39 10.02 -4.33
N SER A 10 -5.32 9.03 -5.23
CA SER A 10 -4.69 9.19 -6.56
C SER A 10 -5.30 10.30 -7.42
N MET A 11 -6.51 10.75 -7.10
CA MET A 11 -7.21 11.82 -7.84
C MET A 11 -6.99 13.23 -7.25
N MET A 12 -6.21 13.36 -6.17
CA MET A 12 -6.03 14.61 -5.43
C MET A 12 -4.57 15.07 -5.40
N GLY A 13 -3.97 15.18 -6.58
CA GLY A 13 -2.63 15.73 -6.78
C GLY A 13 -1.57 15.04 -5.92
N ASP A 14 -0.87 15.81 -5.08
CA ASP A 14 0.20 15.33 -4.21
C ASP A 14 -0.29 14.30 -3.16
N ASP A 15 -1.59 14.26 -2.86
CA ASP A 15 -2.18 13.21 -2.01
C ASP A 15 -2.10 11.82 -2.66
N GLY A 16 -1.78 11.74 -3.96
CA GLY A 16 -1.54 10.49 -4.68
C GLY A 16 -0.17 9.85 -4.44
N ALA A 17 0.73 10.49 -3.68
CA ALA A 17 2.08 9.97 -3.44
C ALA A 17 2.09 8.59 -2.76
N GLY A 18 1.15 8.34 -1.84
CA GLY A 18 1.01 7.04 -1.19
C GLY A 18 0.63 5.91 -2.16
N PRO A 19 -0.50 6.03 -2.89
CA PRO A 19 -0.86 5.08 -3.94
C PRO A 19 0.26 4.85 -4.97
N LEU A 20 0.91 5.93 -5.43
CA LEU A 20 2.02 5.84 -6.40
C LEU A 20 3.20 5.03 -5.84
N LEU A 21 3.58 5.23 -4.58
CA LEU A 21 4.65 4.45 -3.95
C LEU A 21 4.30 2.95 -3.87
N ALA A 22 3.04 2.62 -3.58
CA ALA A 22 2.61 1.22 -3.54
C ALA A 22 2.65 0.57 -4.93
N GLU A 23 2.28 1.30 -5.99
CA GLU A 23 2.40 0.84 -7.38
C GLU A 23 3.86 0.61 -7.77
N MET A 24 4.75 1.57 -7.47
CA MET A 24 6.18 1.45 -7.75
C MET A 24 6.82 0.24 -7.05
N MET A 25 6.40 -0.06 -5.81
CA MET A 25 6.90 -1.22 -5.06
C MET A 25 6.30 -2.55 -5.53
N ALA A 26 5.14 -2.53 -6.19
CA ALA A 26 4.60 -3.71 -6.86
C ALA A 26 5.37 -4.00 -8.17
N ASP A 27 5.70 -2.96 -8.94
CA ASP A 27 6.46 -3.06 -10.19
C ASP A 27 7.94 -3.42 -9.96
N ALA A 28 8.54 -2.85 -8.90
CA ALA A 28 9.92 -3.12 -8.49
C ALA A 28 9.97 -3.55 -7.01
N PRO A 29 9.70 -4.84 -6.72
CA PRO A 29 9.69 -5.34 -5.35
C PRO A 29 11.03 -5.11 -4.62
N ILE A 30 10.95 -4.54 -3.42
CA ILE A 30 12.11 -4.35 -2.55
C ILE A 30 12.18 -5.53 -1.59
N GLU A 31 13.32 -6.23 -1.57
CA GLU A 31 13.51 -7.40 -0.72
C GLU A 31 13.24 -7.08 0.76
N GLY A 32 12.45 -7.93 1.41
CA GLY A 32 12.08 -7.78 2.81
C GLY A 32 10.99 -6.75 3.10
N TRP A 33 10.47 -6.05 2.09
CA TRP A 33 9.38 -5.07 2.22
C TRP A 33 8.11 -5.50 1.49
N ILE A 34 6.96 -5.23 2.11
CA ILE A 34 5.63 -5.37 1.50
C ILE A 34 4.93 -4.03 1.53
N ALA A 35 4.48 -3.55 0.37
CA ALA A 35 3.65 -2.35 0.26
C ALA A 35 2.17 -2.70 0.34
N VAL A 36 1.42 -1.95 1.15
CA VAL A 36 -0.03 -2.09 1.29
C VAL A 36 -0.67 -0.73 0.99
N ASN A 37 -1.50 -0.67 -0.05
CA ASN A 37 -2.26 0.53 -0.39
C ASN A 37 -3.53 0.63 0.48
N GLY A 38 -3.57 1.63 1.36
CA GLY A 38 -4.69 1.94 2.25
C GLY A 38 -5.77 2.83 1.64
N GLY A 39 -5.57 3.36 0.43
CA GLY A 39 -6.44 4.33 -0.23
C GLY A 39 -6.56 5.65 0.54
N SER A 40 -7.60 6.43 0.25
CA SER A 40 -7.81 7.77 0.82
C SER A 40 -8.24 7.77 2.30
N THR A 41 -8.59 6.60 2.85
CA THR A 41 -8.90 6.45 4.27
C THR A 41 -8.48 5.06 4.73
N PRO A 42 -7.49 4.95 5.63
CA PRO A 42 -6.98 3.66 6.06
C PRO A 42 -8.01 2.95 6.95
N LYS A 43 -8.80 2.04 6.36
CA LYS A 43 -9.67 1.15 7.14
C LYS A 43 -8.88 -0.03 7.68
N THR A 44 -8.86 -0.18 9.00
CA THR A 44 -8.09 -1.20 9.73
C THR A 44 -8.34 -2.63 9.24
N SER A 45 -9.56 -2.96 8.79
CA SER A 45 -9.90 -4.30 8.28
C SER A 45 -9.18 -4.65 6.98
N ARG A 46 -9.01 -3.66 6.10
CA ARG A 46 -8.31 -3.82 4.81
C ARG A 46 -6.82 -4.06 5.08
N ILE A 47 -6.21 -3.22 5.92
CA ILE A 47 -4.79 -3.35 6.33
C ILE A 47 -4.52 -4.74 6.95
N ARG A 48 -5.40 -5.19 7.85
CA ARG A 48 -5.24 -6.49 8.53
C ARG A 48 -5.25 -7.66 7.55
N SER A 49 -6.09 -7.63 6.51
CA SER A 49 -6.13 -8.69 5.50
C SER A 49 -4.88 -8.70 4.62
N ALA A 50 -4.30 -7.54 4.29
CA ALA A 50 -3.08 -7.46 3.47
C ALA A 50 -1.85 -8.01 4.20
N ILE A 51 -1.77 -7.78 5.52
CA ILE A 51 -0.65 -8.24 6.34
C ILE A 51 -0.75 -9.76 6.63
N LEU A 52 -1.96 -10.28 6.80
CA LEU A 52 -2.18 -11.69 7.17
C LEU A 52 -2.26 -12.63 5.95
N SER A 53 -2.58 -12.10 4.76
CA SER A 53 -2.66 -12.86 3.51
C SER A 53 -2.05 -12.05 2.35
N PRO A 54 -0.71 -12.07 2.18
CA PRO A 54 -0.04 -11.34 1.10
C PRO A 54 -0.37 -11.85 -0.31
N ALA A 55 -0.89 -13.08 -0.41
CA ALA A 55 -1.23 -13.72 -1.68
C ALA A 55 -2.74 -13.54 -1.96
N GLY A 56 -3.09 -12.52 -2.75
CA GLY A 56 -4.44 -12.42 -3.34
C GLY A 56 -5.10 -11.04 -3.27
N TRP A 57 -4.33 -9.96 -3.43
CA TRP A 57 -4.84 -8.61 -3.65
C TRP A 57 -4.64 -8.20 -5.09
#